data_AF-A0A2E9X8C3-F1
#
_entry.id   AF-A0A2E9X8C3-F1
#
_cell.length_a   1.000
_cell.length_b   1.000
_cell.length_c   1.000
_cell.angle_alpha   90.00
_cell.angle_beta   90.00
_cell.angle_gamma   90.00
#
_symmetry.space_group_name_H-M   'P 1'
#
loop_
_entity.id
_entity.type
_entity.pdbx_description
1 polymer ?
#
loop_
_entity_poly.entity_id
_entity_poly.type
_entity_poly.pdbx_seq_one_letter_code
_entity_poly.pdbx_strand_id
1 'polypeptide(L)'
;MTLGARIKQARNQAGISQTRLAALIGLRQPTISDWERDEVEPTRANLRAAAQQLGISPNWLTFGDDRPGDGGETQNGESSLPGHFFRDSGFPRTRLRRNRCHPWSRALVRENILTPSDLIWPVFVREGKNKCTSVPSMPDVERLTVDLLVKTAGEAASLGIPALALFPVVDKSLKNEEASEALNPENLVCRAVAEVKAVHPSIGVICDVALDPYTSHGQDGLLRDGEVINDETVEVLCQQAVVLARAGCDIIAPSDMMDGRVGAIRDTLDRVGFQNVSILSYSAKYASGFYGPFRDAVGSAVALGGGDKKTYQMDPANSDEALREVALDIAEGADMVMIKPGLPYLDVIRRVKDTFAVPTLAYQVSGEYAMLKAATEKGWLDFPTVMTESLMACKRAGADAIFTYAASDMAKALHEG
;
A
#
# COMPACT_ATOMS: atom_id res chain seq x y z
N MET A 1 32.78 32.89 5.88
CA MET A 1 32.97 33.97 4.88
C MET A 1 31.68 34.79 4.85
N THR A 2 31.74 36.12 4.76
CA THR A 2 30.51 36.93 4.64
C THR A 2 29.87 36.75 3.26
N LEU A 3 28.62 37.18 3.09
CA LEU A 3 27.92 37.13 1.80
C LEU A 3 28.67 37.94 0.74
N GLY A 4 29.08 39.16 1.07
CA GLY A 4 29.87 40.03 0.21
C GLY A 4 31.21 39.42 -0.18
N ALA A 5 31.92 38.79 0.77
CA ALA A 5 33.15 38.09 0.48
C ALA A 5 32.95 36.87 -0.45
N ARG A 6 31.84 36.12 -0.31
CA ARG A 6 31.48 35.01 -1.23
C ARG A 6 31.14 35.50 -2.63
N ILE A 7 30.38 36.59 -2.76
CA ILE A 7 30.07 37.23 -4.05
C ILE A 7 31.36 37.67 -4.74
N LYS A 8 32.25 38.36 -4.02
CA LYS A 8 33.56 38.80 -4.53
C LYS A 8 34.43 37.64 -4.97
N GLN A 9 34.50 36.59 -4.16
CA GLN A 9 35.28 35.39 -4.46
C GLN A 9 34.77 34.71 -5.73
N ALA A 10 33.46 34.44 -5.82
CA ALA A 10 32.86 33.81 -6.98
C ALA A 10 33.02 34.65 -8.25
N ARG A 11 32.81 35.96 -8.15
CA ARG A 11 32.97 36.86 -9.29
C ARG A 11 34.40 36.86 -9.82
N ASN A 12 35.39 36.92 -8.93
CA ASN A 12 36.80 36.88 -9.31
C ASN A 12 37.17 35.53 -9.95
N GLN A 13 36.64 34.42 -9.44
CA GLN A 13 36.88 33.09 -10.02
C GLN A 13 36.24 32.92 -11.40
N ALA A 14 35.07 33.51 -11.62
CA ALA A 14 34.42 33.55 -12.93
C ALA A 14 35.07 34.54 -13.91
N GLY A 15 36.07 35.32 -13.49
CA GLY A 15 36.73 36.33 -14.33
C GLY A 15 35.82 37.51 -14.72
N ILE A 16 34.73 37.75 -13.98
CA ILE A 16 33.73 38.78 -14.29
C ILE A 16 34.08 40.07 -13.53
N SER A 17 34.02 41.24 -14.18
CA SER A 17 34.18 42.52 -13.47
C SER A 17 32.89 42.92 -12.75
N GLN A 18 32.95 43.76 -11.70
CA GLN A 18 31.75 44.27 -11.03
C GLN A 18 30.79 44.95 -12.02
N THR A 19 31.34 45.72 -12.97
CA THR A 19 30.57 46.36 -14.05
C THR A 19 29.87 45.35 -14.94
N ARG A 20 30.55 44.25 -15.28
CA ARG A 20 29.96 43.20 -16.12
C ARG A 20 28.87 42.43 -15.40
N LEU A 21 29.07 42.07 -14.13
CA LEU A 21 28.04 41.39 -13.33
C LEU A 21 26.81 42.30 -13.18
N ALA A 22 27.01 43.58 -12.87
CA ALA A 22 25.92 44.55 -12.77
C ALA A 22 25.09 44.62 -14.05
N ALA A 23 25.75 44.73 -15.21
CA ALA A 23 25.07 44.76 -16.50
C ALA A 23 24.28 43.47 -16.79
N LEU A 24 24.81 42.30 -16.42
CA LEU A 24 24.17 41.01 -16.66
C LEU A 24 22.90 40.80 -15.83
N ILE A 25 22.80 41.43 -14.66
CA ILE A 25 21.64 41.30 -13.76
C ILE A 25 20.78 42.57 -13.69
N GLY A 26 20.99 43.53 -14.60
CA GLY A 26 20.17 44.74 -14.72
C GLY A 26 20.38 45.77 -13.60
N LEU A 27 21.56 45.79 -12.98
CA LEU A 27 21.92 46.70 -11.88
C LEU A 27 23.07 47.64 -12.25
N ARG A 28 23.35 48.60 -11.35
CA ARG A 28 24.50 49.51 -11.49
C ARG A 28 25.72 48.94 -10.78
N GLN A 29 26.92 49.23 -11.30
CA GLN A 29 28.18 48.73 -10.72
C GLN A 29 28.37 49.08 -9.23
N PRO A 30 28.01 50.28 -8.74
CA PRO A 30 28.10 50.60 -7.31
C PRO A 30 27.33 49.61 -6.44
N THR A 31 26.15 49.16 -6.88
CA THR A 31 25.34 48.17 -6.16
C THR A 31 26.07 46.85 -5.94
N ILE A 32 26.83 46.36 -6.93
CA ILE A 32 27.66 45.15 -6.76
C ILE A 32 28.83 45.43 -5.81
N SER A 33 29.42 46.62 -5.87
CA SER A 33 30.49 47.01 -4.97
C SER A 33 30.02 47.11 -3.51
N ASP A 34 28.81 47.61 -3.28
CA ASP A 34 28.21 47.72 -1.95
C ASP A 34 27.89 46.33 -1.38
N TRP A 35 27.43 45.38 -2.23
CA TRP A 35 27.27 43.99 -1.83
C TRP A 35 28.58 43.34 -1.43
N GLU A 36 29.66 43.54 -2.19
CA GLU A 36 30.98 42.96 -1.90
C GLU A 36 31.66 43.55 -0.65
N ARG A 37 31.21 44.72 -0.19
CA ARG A 37 31.62 45.34 1.08
C ARG A 37 30.66 45.04 2.23
N ASP A 38 29.63 44.22 2.00
CA ASP A 38 28.56 43.92 2.96
C ASP A 38 27.83 45.19 3.47
N GLU A 39 27.79 46.26 2.67
CA GLU A 39 27.12 47.53 3.01
C GLU A 39 25.63 47.51 2.70
N VAL A 40 25.23 46.71 1.71
CA VAL A 40 23.83 46.52 1.31
C VAL A 40 23.59 45.03 1.07
N GLU A 41 22.55 44.49 1.69
CA GLU A 41 22.17 43.09 1.47
C GLU A 41 21.36 42.96 0.15
N PRO A 42 21.73 42.04 -0.75
CA PRO A 42 20.99 41.84 -1.99
C PRO A 42 19.65 41.14 -1.74
N THR A 43 18.62 41.50 -2.51
CA THR A 43 17.34 40.76 -2.47
C THR A 43 17.52 39.31 -2.93
N ARG A 44 16.60 38.41 -2.54
CA ARG A 44 16.62 37.01 -3.00
C ARG A 44 16.63 36.87 -4.53
N ALA A 45 15.91 37.73 -5.24
CA ALA A 45 15.89 37.74 -6.70
C ALA A 45 17.27 38.13 -7.29
N ASN A 46 17.89 39.16 -6.71
CA ASN A 46 19.22 39.63 -7.09
C ASN A 46 20.30 38.58 -6.80
N LEU A 47 20.22 37.89 -5.65
CA LEU A 47 21.13 36.79 -5.31
C LEU A 47 21.02 35.63 -6.30
N ARG A 48 19.80 35.22 -6.66
CA ARG A 48 19.59 34.16 -7.66
C ARG A 48 20.13 34.56 -9.03
N ALA A 49 19.86 35.79 -9.47
CA ALA A 49 20.37 36.30 -10.74
C ALA A 49 21.91 36.35 -10.75
N ALA A 50 22.53 36.82 -9.67
CA ALA A 50 23.99 36.83 -9.53
C ALA A 50 24.56 35.40 -9.50
N ALA A 51 23.96 34.49 -8.74
CA ALA A 51 24.35 33.09 -8.67
C ALA A 51 24.37 32.43 -10.06
N GLN A 52 23.32 32.66 -10.83
CA GLN A 52 23.18 32.15 -12.18
C GLN A 52 24.28 32.66 -13.11
N GLN A 53 24.59 33.96 -13.08
CA GLN A 53 25.65 34.55 -13.92
C GLN A 53 27.05 34.12 -13.48
N LEU A 54 27.23 33.78 -12.21
CA LEU A 54 28.50 33.33 -11.64
C LEU A 54 28.69 31.81 -11.71
N GLY A 55 27.70 31.06 -12.21
CA GLY A 55 27.78 29.61 -12.35
C GLY A 55 27.86 28.87 -11.01
N ILE A 56 27.19 29.37 -9.97
CA ILE A 56 27.21 28.81 -8.61
C ILE A 56 25.80 28.66 -8.05
N SER A 57 25.66 27.81 -7.03
CA SER A 57 24.40 27.66 -6.31
C SER A 57 24.04 28.94 -5.53
N PRO A 58 22.78 29.41 -5.61
CA PRO A 58 22.28 30.47 -4.73
C PRO A 58 22.43 30.12 -3.24
N ASN A 59 22.35 28.83 -2.89
CA ASN A 59 22.51 28.37 -1.51
C ASN A 59 23.97 28.51 -1.06
N TRP A 60 24.94 28.22 -1.93
CA TRP A 60 26.35 28.44 -1.63
C TRP A 60 26.66 29.92 -1.39
N LEU A 61 26.13 30.82 -2.23
CA LEU A 61 26.29 32.26 -2.01
C LEU A 61 25.69 32.71 -0.68
N THR A 62 24.52 32.19 -0.31
CA THR A 62 23.77 32.64 0.87
C THR A 62 24.33 32.05 2.16
N PHE A 63 24.64 30.76 2.19
CA PHE A 63 24.97 30.02 3.41
C PHE A 63 26.43 29.57 3.47
N GLY A 64 27.12 29.47 2.32
CA GLY A 64 28.52 29.05 2.26
C GLY A 64 28.72 27.53 2.23
N ASP A 65 27.63 26.76 2.27
CA ASP A 65 27.67 25.31 2.19
C ASP A 65 27.66 24.84 0.73
N ASP A 66 28.56 23.90 0.44
CA ASP A 66 28.83 23.19 -0.82
C ASP A 66 29.49 23.95 -1.99
N ARG A 67 30.77 23.64 -2.26
CA ARG A 67 31.29 23.59 -3.64
C ARG A 67 31.53 22.14 -4.05
N PRO A 68 30.89 21.73 -5.14
CA PRO A 68 31.61 21.16 -6.28
C PRO A 68 31.21 21.94 -7.55
N GLY A 69 32.07 22.16 -8.55
CA GLY A 69 32.99 21.16 -9.06
C GLY A 69 32.25 20.00 -9.73
N ASP A 70 30.97 20.14 -10.08
CA ASP A 70 30.26 19.23 -10.99
C ASP A 70 28.91 19.84 -11.42
N GLY A 71 28.57 19.66 -12.70
CA GLY A 71 27.18 19.80 -13.19
C GLY A 71 26.72 21.18 -13.64
N GLY A 72 27.21 21.63 -14.80
CA GLY A 72 26.69 22.80 -15.51
C GLY A 72 26.37 22.52 -16.98
N GLU A 73 25.61 21.47 -17.27
CA GLU A 73 24.87 21.39 -18.53
C GLU A 73 23.37 21.54 -18.25
N THR A 74 22.81 22.57 -18.87
CA THR A 74 21.39 22.82 -19.05
C THR A 74 20.65 21.58 -19.54
N GLN A 75 19.56 21.18 -18.87
CA GLN A 75 18.39 20.61 -19.54
C GLN A 75 17.14 20.63 -18.66
N ASN A 76 16.01 20.77 -19.34
CA ASN A 76 14.66 20.81 -18.82
C ASN A 76 14.34 19.59 -17.95
N GLY A 77 13.33 19.71 -17.10
CA GLY A 77 12.88 18.62 -16.24
C GLY A 77 12.68 17.33 -17.02
N GLU A 78 13.56 16.36 -16.79
CA GLU A 78 13.44 14.98 -17.20
C GLU A 78 13.91 14.07 -16.06
N SER A 79 13.22 12.95 -15.96
CA SER A 79 13.36 11.83 -15.05
C SER A 79 14.77 11.50 -14.55
N SER A 80 14.84 11.06 -13.30
CA SER A 80 15.95 10.37 -12.64
C SER A 80 16.31 9.01 -13.26
N LEU A 81 16.61 8.98 -14.55
CA LEU A 81 17.40 7.91 -15.14
C LEU A 81 18.89 8.27 -15.03
N PRO A 82 19.80 7.30 -14.89
CA PRO A 82 21.24 7.58 -14.82
C PRO A 82 21.73 8.22 -16.12
N GLY A 83 21.74 9.56 -16.14
CA GLY A 83 21.92 10.42 -17.31
C GLY A 83 23.29 10.38 -18.00
N HIS A 84 24.22 9.54 -17.52
CA HIS A 84 25.52 9.33 -18.15
C HIS A 84 25.54 8.19 -19.19
N PHE A 85 24.56 7.28 -19.20
CA PHE A 85 24.55 6.13 -20.14
C PHE A 85 23.96 6.44 -21.52
N PHE A 86 23.08 7.45 -21.63
CA PHE A 86 22.28 7.69 -22.84
C PHE A 86 22.82 8.78 -23.77
N ARG A 87 23.89 9.51 -23.41
CA ARG A 87 24.43 10.60 -24.25
C ARG A 87 24.88 10.14 -25.64
N ASP A 88 25.36 8.89 -25.78
CA ASP A 88 25.82 8.34 -27.07
C ASP A 88 24.92 7.22 -27.66
N SER A 89 23.95 6.72 -26.90
CA SER A 89 23.12 5.55 -27.23
C SER A 89 21.65 5.92 -27.51
N GLY A 90 21.43 6.91 -28.38
CA GLY A 90 20.10 7.30 -28.85
C GLY A 90 19.57 6.48 -30.03
N PHE A 91 18.33 6.75 -30.43
CA PHE A 91 17.82 6.34 -31.73
C PHE A 91 18.74 6.87 -32.85
N PRO A 92 19.07 6.08 -33.90
CA PRO A 92 18.48 4.78 -34.26
C PRO A 92 19.24 3.57 -33.69
N ARG A 93 20.35 3.77 -32.96
CA ARG A 93 21.16 2.69 -32.38
C ARG A 93 20.36 1.93 -31.33
N THR A 94 19.66 2.62 -30.44
CA THR A 94 18.74 2.02 -29.46
C THR A 94 17.32 1.97 -30.01
N ARG A 95 16.73 0.77 -30.06
CA ARG A 95 15.32 0.56 -30.44
C ARG A 95 14.68 -0.45 -29.51
N LEU A 96 13.93 0.04 -28.53
CA LEU A 96 13.26 -0.81 -27.52
C LEU A 96 12.24 -1.77 -28.14
N ARG A 97 11.73 -1.48 -29.35
CA ARG A 97 10.87 -2.39 -30.12
C ARG A 97 11.54 -3.71 -30.52
N ARG A 98 12.88 -3.80 -30.53
CA ARG A 98 13.58 -5.06 -30.84
C ARG A 98 13.23 -6.16 -29.84
N ASN A 99 13.29 -5.86 -28.54
CA ASN A 99 12.88 -6.79 -27.48
C ASN A 99 11.38 -7.12 -27.55
N ARG A 100 10.56 -6.24 -28.13
CA ARG A 100 9.11 -6.40 -28.25
C ARG A 100 8.68 -7.13 -29.52
N CYS A 101 9.59 -7.43 -30.44
CA CYS A 101 9.24 -7.88 -31.79
C CYS A 101 8.66 -9.30 -31.83
N HIS A 102 9.15 -10.20 -30.96
CA HIS A 102 8.73 -11.60 -30.97
C HIS A 102 8.20 -12.04 -29.59
N PRO A 103 7.29 -13.04 -29.53
CA PRO A 103 6.85 -13.60 -28.25
C PRO A 103 8.00 -14.11 -27.39
N TRP A 104 8.96 -14.84 -27.96
CA TRP A 104 10.13 -15.37 -27.23
C TRP A 104 11.02 -14.25 -26.68
N SER A 105 11.18 -13.14 -27.41
CA SER A 105 12.04 -12.04 -26.96
C SER A 105 11.37 -11.27 -25.83
N ARG A 106 10.04 -11.09 -25.88
CA ARG A 106 9.25 -10.52 -24.79
C ARG A 106 9.31 -11.37 -23.53
N ALA A 107 9.24 -12.70 -23.68
CA ALA A 107 9.37 -13.62 -22.56
C ALA A 107 10.77 -13.56 -21.92
N LEU A 108 11.83 -13.52 -22.74
CA LEU A 108 13.22 -13.50 -22.27
C LEU A 108 13.54 -12.27 -21.40
N VAL A 109 12.99 -11.09 -21.74
CA VAL A 109 13.29 -9.84 -21.02
C VAL A 109 12.20 -9.41 -20.04
N ARG A 110 11.22 -10.28 -19.76
CA ARG A 110 10.12 -9.96 -18.85
C ARG A 110 10.68 -9.80 -17.42
N GLU A 111 10.30 -8.70 -16.77
CA GLU A 111 10.81 -8.37 -15.43
C GLU A 111 10.05 -9.07 -14.30
N ASN A 112 8.75 -9.36 -14.50
CA ASN A 112 7.87 -9.91 -13.47
C ASN A 112 7.01 -11.04 -14.03
N ILE A 113 6.78 -12.06 -13.21
CA ILE A 113 5.89 -13.19 -13.50
C ILE A 113 4.92 -13.30 -12.33
N LEU A 114 3.64 -13.50 -12.64
CA LEU A 114 2.61 -13.82 -11.66
C LEU A 114 2.43 -15.33 -11.64
N THR A 115 2.32 -15.89 -10.44
CA THR A 115 2.18 -17.32 -10.17
C THR A 115 1.02 -17.54 -9.21
N PRO A 116 0.42 -18.75 -9.16
CA PRO A 116 -0.60 -19.06 -8.15
C PRO A 116 -0.14 -18.83 -6.70
N SER A 117 1.15 -19.00 -6.42
CA SER A 117 1.74 -18.72 -5.10
C SER A 117 1.73 -17.25 -4.69
N ASP A 118 1.48 -16.33 -5.62
CA ASP A 118 1.31 -14.92 -5.31
C ASP A 118 -0.14 -14.57 -4.89
N LEU A 119 -1.07 -15.52 -4.94
CA LEU A 119 -2.50 -15.27 -4.74
C LEU A 119 -2.94 -15.66 -3.34
N ILE A 120 -3.73 -14.79 -2.70
CA ILE A 120 -4.46 -15.09 -1.48
C ILE A 120 -5.94 -14.95 -1.80
N TRP A 121 -6.75 -15.93 -1.40
CA TRP A 121 -8.17 -15.96 -1.73
C TRP A 121 -9.04 -15.49 -0.56
N PRO A 122 -9.65 -14.29 -0.62
CA PRO A 122 -10.66 -13.85 0.35
C PRO A 122 -11.95 -14.66 0.18
N VAL A 123 -12.47 -15.20 1.29
CA VAL A 123 -13.70 -16.00 1.30
C VAL A 123 -14.64 -15.51 2.40
N PHE A 124 -15.90 -15.28 2.02
CA PHE A 124 -16.96 -14.91 2.97
C PHE A 124 -17.58 -16.16 3.58
N VAL A 125 -17.60 -16.24 4.91
CA VAL A 125 -18.09 -17.40 5.64
C VAL A 125 -19.41 -17.06 6.32
N ARG A 126 -20.39 -17.96 6.28
CA ARG A 126 -21.72 -17.78 6.87
C ARG A 126 -22.20 -19.00 7.66
N GLU A 127 -23.19 -18.79 8.51
CA GLU A 127 -23.88 -19.88 9.20
C GLU A 127 -24.73 -20.75 8.26
N GLY A 128 -24.90 -22.01 8.68
CA GLY A 128 -25.76 -23.00 8.04
C GLY A 128 -24.98 -24.25 7.61
N LYS A 129 -25.58 -25.02 6.70
CA LYS A 129 -25.01 -26.24 6.15
C LYS A 129 -25.34 -26.37 4.68
N ASN A 130 -24.34 -26.65 3.84
CA ASN A 130 -24.46 -26.82 2.40
C ASN A 130 -25.25 -25.68 1.72
N LYS A 131 -24.96 -24.44 2.12
CA LYS A 131 -25.59 -23.25 1.55
C LYS A 131 -24.53 -22.35 0.94
N CYS A 132 -24.83 -21.89 -0.26
CA CYS A 132 -24.12 -20.84 -0.94
C CYS A 132 -25.06 -19.66 -1.17
N THR A 133 -24.57 -18.43 -1.12
CA THR A 133 -25.39 -17.24 -1.38
C THR A 133 -24.56 -16.20 -2.11
N SER A 134 -24.96 -15.88 -3.33
CA SER A 134 -24.28 -14.90 -4.17
C SER A 134 -24.29 -13.51 -3.53
N VAL A 135 -23.23 -12.74 -3.80
CA VAL A 135 -23.11 -11.32 -3.42
C VAL A 135 -23.43 -10.48 -4.65
N PRO A 136 -24.61 -9.83 -4.76
CA PRO A 136 -25.03 -9.19 -6.00
C PRO A 136 -24.08 -8.09 -6.52
N SER A 137 -23.42 -7.35 -5.62
CA SER A 137 -22.45 -6.33 -5.99
C SER A 137 -21.05 -6.87 -6.33
N MET A 138 -20.86 -8.20 -6.24
CA MET A 138 -19.62 -8.90 -6.58
C MET A 138 -19.98 -10.16 -7.39
N PRO A 139 -20.23 -10.03 -8.71
CA PRO A 139 -20.58 -11.16 -9.57
C PRO A 139 -19.59 -12.33 -9.41
N ASP A 140 -20.11 -13.56 -9.36
CA ASP A 140 -19.34 -14.81 -9.13
C ASP A 140 -18.71 -14.98 -7.73
N VAL A 141 -18.89 -14.03 -6.82
CA VAL A 141 -18.47 -14.15 -5.42
C VAL A 141 -19.64 -14.56 -4.55
N GLU A 142 -19.41 -15.51 -3.65
CA GLU A 142 -20.45 -16.10 -2.83
C GLU A 142 -20.07 -16.17 -1.34
N ARG A 143 -21.09 -16.23 -0.48
CA ARG A 143 -20.97 -16.52 0.96
C ARG A 143 -21.14 -18.02 1.18
N LEU A 144 -20.14 -18.65 1.76
CA LEU A 144 -20.06 -20.10 1.92
C LEU A 144 -20.34 -20.53 3.36
N THR A 145 -21.08 -21.62 3.53
CA THR A 145 -21.09 -22.32 4.82
C THR A 145 -19.75 -23.02 5.06
N VAL A 146 -19.42 -23.31 6.33
CA VAL A 146 -18.12 -23.89 6.71
C VAL A 146 -17.81 -25.19 5.94
N ASP A 147 -18.81 -26.04 5.70
CA ASP A 147 -18.62 -27.28 4.93
C ASP A 147 -18.25 -27.04 3.45
N LEU A 148 -18.67 -25.92 2.87
CA LEU A 148 -18.27 -25.52 1.51
C LEU A 148 -16.93 -24.78 1.51
N LEU A 149 -16.61 -24.03 2.57
CA LEU A 149 -15.30 -23.44 2.77
C LEU A 149 -14.21 -24.51 2.80
N VAL A 150 -14.43 -25.63 3.50
CA VAL A 150 -13.47 -26.75 3.54
C VAL A 150 -13.19 -27.28 2.12
N LYS A 151 -14.23 -27.46 1.29
CA LYS A 151 -14.05 -27.84 -0.12
C LYS A 151 -13.25 -26.78 -0.90
N THR A 152 -13.51 -25.51 -0.64
CA THR A 152 -12.81 -24.37 -1.26
C THR A 152 -11.33 -24.36 -0.88
N ALA A 153 -10.97 -24.72 0.35
CA ALA A 153 -9.58 -24.89 0.76
C ALA A 153 -8.88 -26.03 0.01
N GLY A 154 -9.58 -27.14 -0.23
CA GLY A 154 -9.07 -28.23 -1.08
C GLY A 154 -8.86 -27.81 -2.54
N GLU A 155 -9.76 -26.98 -3.09
CA GLU A 155 -9.59 -26.38 -4.42
C GLU A 155 -8.40 -25.41 -4.45
N ALA A 156 -8.27 -24.54 -3.46
CA ALA A 156 -7.13 -23.63 -3.35
C ALA A 156 -5.80 -24.40 -3.35
N ALA A 157 -5.71 -25.49 -2.58
CA ALA A 157 -4.54 -26.36 -2.55
C ALA A 157 -4.23 -26.98 -3.92
N SER A 158 -5.24 -27.49 -4.63
CA SER A 158 -5.03 -28.11 -5.95
C SER A 158 -4.62 -27.10 -7.03
N LEU A 159 -5.02 -25.84 -6.86
CA LEU A 159 -4.66 -24.72 -7.73
C LEU A 159 -3.33 -24.07 -7.35
N GLY A 160 -2.66 -24.48 -6.27
CA GLY A 160 -1.41 -23.88 -5.80
C GLY A 160 -1.59 -22.52 -5.11
N ILE A 161 -2.81 -22.18 -4.69
CA ILE A 161 -3.10 -20.98 -3.90
C ILE A 161 -2.70 -21.28 -2.45
N PRO A 162 -1.74 -20.54 -1.86
CA PRO A 162 -1.14 -20.89 -0.57
C PRO A 162 -2.05 -20.63 0.64
N ALA A 163 -2.95 -19.65 0.57
CA ALA A 163 -3.72 -19.22 1.73
C ALA A 163 -5.12 -18.69 1.41
N LEU A 164 -6.01 -18.85 2.39
CA LEU A 164 -7.34 -18.25 2.41
C LEU A 164 -7.41 -17.14 3.45
N ALA A 165 -8.08 -16.03 3.12
CA ALA A 165 -8.43 -14.98 4.07
C ALA A 165 -9.91 -15.03 4.41
N LEU A 166 -10.25 -15.29 5.67
CA LEU A 166 -11.63 -15.56 6.09
C LEU A 166 -12.31 -14.30 6.61
N PHE A 167 -13.49 -14.01 6.08
CA PHE A 167 -14.32 -12.88 6.50
C PHE A 167 -15.71 -13.38 6.95
N PRO A 168 -16.06 -13.30 8.24
CA PRO A 168 -17.33 -13.83 8.72
C PRO A 168 -18.50 -12.88 8.42
N VAL A 169 -19.61 -13.45 7.99
CA VAL A 169 -20.91 -12.78 7.87
C VAL A 169 -21.70 -13.06 9.15
N VAL A 170 -21.44 -12.24 10.17
CA VAL A 170 -22.01 -12.38 11.52
C VAL A 170 -23.49 -11.98 11.52
N ASP A 171 -24.33 -12.81 12.15
CA ASP A 171 -25.75 -12.54 12.30
C ASP A 171 -25.98 -11.25 13.11
N LYS A 172 -26.97 -10.44 12.72
CA LYS A 172 -27.27 -9.16 13.37
C LYS A 172 -27.57 -9.32 14.85
N SER A 173 -28.17 -10.42 15.27
CA SER A 173 -28.50 -10.69 16.68
C SER A 173 -27.27 -10.90 17.57
N LEU A 174 -26.11 -11.20 16.98
CA LEU A 174 -24.83 -11.37 17.68
C LEU A 174 -23.99 -10.08 17.71
N LYS A 175 -24.46 -9.01 17.05
CA LYS A 175 -23.75 -7.73 17.00
C LYS A 175 -24.18 -6.81 18.13
N ASN A 176 -23.21 -6.24 18.85
CA ASN A 176 -23.45 -5.29 19.93
C ASN A 176 -22.34 -4.23 19.99
N GLU A 177 -22.48 -3.25 20.88
CA GLU A 177 -21.54 -2.12 20.99
C GLU A 177 -20.15 -2.55 21.48
N GLU A 178 -20.08 -3.63 22.25
CA GLU A 178 -18.84 -4.16 22.84
C GLU A 178 -18.19 -5.27 22.01
N ALA A 179 -18.70 -5.51 20.79
CA ALA A 179 -18.21 -6.53 19.86
C ALA A 179 -18.03 -7.93 20.48
N SER A 180 -18.88 -8.33 21.43
CA SER A 180 -18.60 -9.51 22.29
C SER A 180 -18.42 -10.82 21.52
N GLU A 181 -19.06 -10.96 20.35
CA GLU A 181 -18.92 -12.13 19.49
C GLU A 181 -17.52 -12.28 18.86
N ALA A 182 -16.73 -11.20 18.79
CA ALA A 182 -15.32 -11.25 18.40
C ALA A 182 -14.47 -12.03 19.41
N LEU A 183 -14.91 -12.06 20.68
CA LEU A 183 -14.22 -12.72 21.79
C LEU A 183 -14.75 -14.13 22.08
N ASN A 184 -15.78 -14.56 21.37
CA ASN A 184 -16.36 -15.89 21.53
C ASN A 184 -15.47 -16.96 20.84
N PRO A 185 -14.89 -17.91 21.59
CA PRO A 185 -14.01 -18.94 21.00
C PRO A 185 -14.74 -19.90 20.07
N GLU A 186 -16.07 -19.95 20.13
CA GLU A 186 -16.93 -20.77 19.27
C GLU A 186 -17.60 -19.97 18.15
N ASN A 187 -17.15 -18.72 17.91
CA ASN A 187 -17.70 -17.90 16.85
C ASN A 187 -17.48 -18.54 15.47
N LEU A 188 -18.20 -18.00 14.47
CA LEU A 188 -18.22 -18.55 13.12
C LEU A 188 -16.82 -18.70 12.50
N VAL A 189 -15.94 -17.70 12.66
CA VAL A 189 -14.61 -17.74 12.05
C VAL A 189 -13.70 -18.75 12.77
N CYS A 190 -13.78 -18.87 14.09
CA CYS A 190 -13.00 -19.87 14.84
C CYS A 190 -13.37 -21.29 14.44
N ARG A 191 -14.67 -21.60 14.34
CA ARG A 191 -15.13 -22.90 13.83
C ARG A 191 -14.67 -23.15 12.39
N ALA A 192 -14.71 -22.13 11.54
CA ALA A 192 -14.25 -22.22 10.17
C ALA A 192 -12.75 -22.52 10.05
N VAL A 193 -11.92 -21.83 10.84
CA VAL A 193 -10.47 -22.08 10.91
C VAL A 193 -10.20 -23.51 11.36
N ALA A 194 -10.80 -23.96 12.47
CA ALA A 194 -10.58 -25.29 13.01
C ALA A 194 -10.91 -26.40 11.99
N GLU A 195 -12.05 -26.28 11.29
CA GLU A 195 -12.47 -27.23 10.26
C GLU A 195 -11.53 -27.23 9.04
N VAL A 196 -11.10 -26.05 8.56
CA VAL A 196 -10.12 -25.97 7.46
C VAL A 196 -8.79 -26.58 7.86
N LYS A 197 -8.25 -26.25 9.03
CA LYS A 197 -6.95 -26.79 9.49
C LYS A 197 -7.01 -28.29 9.76
N ALA A 198 -8.16 -28.82 10.20
CA ALA A 198 -8.33 -30.26 10.41
C ALA A 198 -8.26 -31.07 9.10
N VAL A 199 -8.78 -30.53 8.00
CA VAL A 199 -8.86 -31.25 6.70
C VAL A 199 -7.72 -30.88 5.75
N HIS A 200 -7.30 -29.62 5.75
CA HIS A 200 -6.28 -29.06 4.85
C HIS A 200 -5.19 -28.30 5.63
N PRO A 201 -4.40 -28.99 6.49
CA PRO A 201 -3.44 -28.34 7.39
C PRO A 201 -2.32 -27.57 6.66
N SER A 202 -2.05 -27.89 5.39
CA SER A 202 -1.04 -27.23 4.57
C SER A 202 -1.49 -25.89 3.98
N ILE A 203 -2.78 -25.57 4.00
CA ILE A 203 -3.30 -24.27 3.58
C ILE A 203 -3.15 -23.28 4.73
N GLY A 204 -2.56 -22.12 4.42
CA GLY A 204 -2.51 -21.00 5.35
C GLY A 204 -3.91 -20.42 5.55
N VAL A 205 -4.26 -20.12 6.80
CA VAL A 205 -5.51 -19.45 7.15
C VAL A 205 -5.20 -18.10 7.77
N ILE A 206 -5.66 -17.05 7.10
CA ILE A 206 -5.52 -15.65 7.51
C ILE A 206 -6.84 -15.18 8.08
N CYS A 207 -6.83 -14.65 9.30
CA CYS A 207 -8.02 -14.08 9.92
C CYS A 207 -7.85 -12.58 10.13
N ASP A 208 -8.90 -11.85 9.80
CA ASP A 208 -9.02 -10.42 10.06
C ASP A 208 -9.21 -10.16 11.55
N VAL A 209 -8.44 -9.21 12.10
CA VAL A 209 -8.63 -8.67 13.45
C VAL A 209 -9.15 -7.25 13.29
N ALA A 210 -10.45 -7.11 13.49
CA ALA A 210 -11.22 -5.88 13.40
C ALA A 210 -12.61 -6.13 14.02
N LEU A 211 -13.26 -5.08 14.54
CA LEU A 211 -14.55 -5.22 15.21
C LEU A 211 -15.75 -4.93 14.31
N ASP A 212 -15.57 -4.43 13.09
CA ASP A 212 -16.68 -4.05 12.21
C ASP A 212 -17.66 -5.18 11.82
N PRO A 213 -17.27 -6.47 11.77
CA PRO A 213 -18.23 -7.54 11.55
C PRO A 213 -19.11 -7.77 12.80
N TYR A 214 -18.63 -7.40 13.98
CA TYR A 214 -19.18 -7.74 15.29
C TYR A 214 -19.87 -6.57 16.00
N THR A 215 -19.60 -5.33 15.59
CA THR A 215 -20.23 -4.15 16.17
C THR A 215 -21.61 -3.88 15.59
N SER A 216 -22.53 -3.38 16.44
CA SER A 216 -23.87 -2.96 16.00
C SER A 216 -23.86 -1.75 15.07
N HIS A 217 -22.80 -0.93 15.15
CA HIS A 217 -22.59 0.30 14.40
C HIS A 217 -21.59 0.17 13.23
N GLY A 218 -20.93 -0.98 13.05
CA GLY A 218 -20.07 -1.26 11.90
C GLY A 218 -18.77 -0.46 11.81
N GLN A 219 -18.31 0.12 12.92
CA GLN A 219 -16.98 0.74 13.04
C GLN A 219 -15.95 -0.33 13.44
N ASP A 220 -14.69 -0.11 13.08
CA ASP A 220 -13.60 -1.08 13.27
C ASP A 220 -13.18 -1.20 14.75
N GLY A 221 -13.58 -0.26 15.60
CA GLY A 221 -13.34 -0.21 17.04
C GLY A 221 -14.59 0.11 17.88
N LEU A 222 -14.42 0.15 19.20
CA LEU A 222 -15.46 0.53 20.16
C LEU A 222 -15.85 2.00 19.99
N LEU A 223 -17.08 2.35 20.33
CA LEU A 223 -17.57 3.74 20.35
C LEU A 223 -17.85 4.23 21.78
N ARG A 224 -17.38 5.44 22.11
CA ARG A 224 -17.76 6.24 23.27
C ARG A 224 -18.04 7.66 22.77
N ASP A 225 -19.17 8.22 23.16
CA ASP A 225 -19.58 9.59 22.78
C ASP A 225 -19.53 9.88 21.27
N GLY A 226 -19.70 8.84 20.43
CA GLY A 226 -19.69 8.94 18.98
C GLY A 226 -18.30 8.88 18.33
N GLU A 227 -17.23 8.72 19.10
CA GLU A 227 -15.85 8.59 18.63
C GLU A 227 -15.35 7.15 18.78
N VAL A 228 -14.51 6.71 17.83
CA VAL A 228 -13.81 5.42 17.94
C VAL A 228 -12.59 5.61 18.82
N ILE A 229 -12.52 4.89 19.94
CA ILE A 229 -11.50 5.03 20.97
C ILE A 229 -10.39 4.02 20.73
N ASN A 230 -9.16 4.52 20.67
CA ASN A 230 -7.99 3.74 20.28
C ASN A 230 -7.65 2.63 21.29
N ASP A 231 -7.26 3.00 22.50
CA ASP A 231 -6.61 2.08 23.44
C ASP A 231 -7.56 0.98 23.93
N GLU A 232 -8.80 1.33 24.29
CA GLU A 232 -9.84 0.35 24.65
C GLU A 232 -10.13 -0.63 23.50
N THR A 233 -10.10 -0.15 22.26
CA THR A 233 -10.26 -1.02 21.08
C THR A 233 -9.07 -1.97 20.97
N VAL A 234 -7.84 -1.48 21.11
CA VAL A 234 -6.63 -2.31 21.04
C VAL A 234 -6.66 -3.45 22.06
N GLU A 235 -7.17 -3.21 23.28
CA GLU A 235 -7.36 -4.27 24.28
C GLU A 235 -8.30 -5.40 23.80
N VAL A 236 -9.40 -5.05 23.12
CA VAL A 236 -10.34 -6.04 22.56
C VAL A 236 -9.73 -6.77 21.37
N LEU A 237 -9.01 -6.06 20.49
CA LEU A 237 -8.31 -6.66 19.34
C LEU A 237 -7.25 -7.67 19.78
N CYS A 238 -6.51 -7.38 20.86
CA CYS A 238 -5.56 -8.32 21.46
C CYS A 238 -6.25 -9.62 21.92
N GLN A 239 -7.43 -9.52 22.52
CA GLN A 239 -8.20 -10.69 22.95
C GLN A 239 -8.75 -11.48 21.75
N GLN A 240 -9.25 -10.79 20.72
CA GLN A 240 -9.68 -11.40 19.46
C GLN A 240 -8.54 -12.16 18.78
N ALA A 241 -7.35 -11.57 18.71
CA ALA A 241 -6.17 -12.22 18.13
C ALA A 241 -5.82 -13.54 18.83
N VAL A 242 -5.90 -13.58 20.16
CA VAL A 242 -5.68 -14.81 20.94
C VAL A 242 -6.76 -15.86 20.67
N VAL A 243 -8.02 -15.44 20.55
CA VAL A 243 -9.14 -16.33 20.21
C VAL A 243 -8.93 -16.99 18.85
N LEU A 244 -8.55 -16.21 17.84
CA LEU A 244 -8.25 -16.70 16.49
C LEU A 244 -7.01 -17.60 16.44
N ALA A 245 -5.94 -17.22 17.14
CA ALA A 245 -4.72 -18.04 17.23
C ALA A 245 -5.02 -19.41 17.88
N ARG A 246 -5.84 -19.45 18.94
CA ARG A 246 -6.29 -20.71 19.57
C ARG A 246 -7.10 -21.60 18.63
N ALA A 247 -7.85 -21.01 17.70
CA ALA A 247 -8.59 -21.77 16.68
C ALA A 247 -7.67 -22.41 15.61
N GLY A 248 -6.39 -22.02 15.56
CA GLY A 248 -5.41 -22.52 14.60
C GLY A 248 -5.12 -21.58 13.43
N CYS A 249 -5.43 -20.29 13.58
CA CYS A 249 -5.11 -19.29 12.56
C CYS A 249 -3.58 -19.13 12.44
N ASP A 250 -3.07 -19.16 11.21
CA ASP A 250 -1.64 -19.07 10.94
C ASP A 250 -1.15 -17.62 10.88
N ILE A 251 -2.01 -16.71 10.38
CA ILE A 251 -1.70 -15.29 10.20
C ILE A 251 -2.84 -14.43 10.75
N ILE A 252 -2.52 -13.62 11.76
CA ILE A 252 -3.40 -12.58 12.28
C ILE A 252 -3.20 -11.31 11.47
N ALA A 253 -4.28 -10.79 10.90
CA ALA A 253 -4.21 -9.65 9.99
C ALA A 253 -5.05 -8.47 10.51
N PRO A 254 -4.50 -7.65 11.44
CA PRO A 254 -5.21 -6.52 12.01
C PRO A 254 -5.50 -5.47 10.94
N SER A 255 -6.79 -5.24 10.67
CA SER A 255 -7.24 -4.28 9.65
C SER A 255 -7.89 -3.02 10.23
N ASP A 256 -7.96 -2.91 11.54
CA ASP A 256 -8.66 -1.87 12.29
C ASP A 256 -8.10 -0.44 12.13
N MET A 257 -6.80 -0.28 11.87
CA MET A 257 -6.08 1.01 11.81
C MET A 257 -6.07 1.79 13.13
N MET A 258 -6.06 1.12 14.29
CA MET A 258 -5.79 1.75 15.58
C MET A 258 -4.27 1.94 15.77
N ASP A 259 -3.85 3.05 16.36
CA ASP A 259 -2.45 3.30 16.66
C ASP A 259 -1.93 2.29 17.70
N GLY A 260 -0.74 1.71 17.44
CA GLY A 260 -0.05 0.79 18.37
C GLY A 260 -0.62 -0.63 18.45
N ARG A 261 -1.63 -0.98 17.64
CA ARG A 261 -2.27 -2.31 17.69
C ARG A 261 -1.31 -3.46 17.41
N VAL A 262 -0.32 -3.26 16.52
CA VAL A 262 0.57 -4.35 16.08
C VAL A 262 1.43 -4.80 17.24
N GLY A 263 2.05 -3.85 17.95
CA GLY A 263 2.91 -4.16 19.08
C GLY A 263 2.14 -4.81 20.22
N ALA A 264 0.96 -4.28 20.53
CA ALA A 264 0.09 -4.83 21.57
C ALA A 264 -0.37 -6.27 21.25
N ILE A 265 -0.75 -6.54 19.98
CA ILE A 265 -1.12 -7.88 19.52
C ILE A 265 0.09 -8.82 19.58
N ARG A 266 1.26 -8.41 19.09
CA ARG A 266 2.50 -9.19 19.13
C ARG A 266 2.86 -9.59 20.55
N ASP A 267 2.96 -8.61 21.46
CA ASP A 267 3.29 -8.84 22.86
C ASP A 267 2.28 -9.78 23.53
N THR A 268 1.00 -9.64 23.19
CA THR A 268 -0.06 -10.49 23.72
C THR A 268 0.07 -11.93 23.21
N LEU A 269 0.25 -12.14 21.90
CA LEU A 269 0.42 -13.47 21.29
C LEU A 269 1.65 -14.17 21.87
N ASP A 270 2.78 -13.48 21.96
CA ASP A 270 4.02 -14.04 22.48
C ASP A 270 3.90 -14.45 23.95
N ARG A 271 3.26 -13.60 24.77
CA ARG A 271 3.01 -13.86 26.20
C ARG A 271 2.15 -15.10 26.43
N VAL A 272 1.23 -15.42 25.53
CA VAL A 272 0.36 -16.61 25.65
C VAL A 272 0.86 -17.83 24.87
N GLY A 273 2.06 -17.75 24.27
CA GLY A 273 2.72 -18.89 23.62
C GLY A 273 2.42 -19.07 22.13
N PHE A 274 1.97 -18.03 21.43
CA PHE A 274 1.72 -18.03 19.98
C PHE A 274 2.82 -17.31 19.19
N GLN A 275 4.09 -17.56 19.53
CA GLN A 275 5.22 -16.83 18.93
C GLN A 275 5.35 -17.02 17.41
N ASN A 276 4.89 -18.15 16.88
CA ASN A 276 4.98 -18.47 15.46
C ASN A 276 3.76 -18.00 14.64
N VAL A 277 2.74 -17.42 15.27
CA VAL A 277 1.62 -16.83 14.54
C VAL A 277 2.09 -15.52 13.93
N SER A 278 2.00 -15.41 12.61
CA SER A 278 2.47 -14.22 11.91
C SER A 278 1.47 -13.07 12.05
N ILE A 279 1.97 -11.84 11.97
CA ILE A 279 1.16 -10.63 11.86
C ILE A 279 1.30 -10.03 10.46
N LEU A 280 0.18 -9.93 9.76
CA LEU A 280 0.03 -9.21 8.49
C LEU A 280 -0.68 -7.89 8.75
N SER A 281 0.06 -6.83 9.02
CA SER A 281 -0.56 -5.55 9.32
C SER A 281 -1.13 -4.90 8.06
N TYR A 282 -2.38 -4.43 8.13
CA TYR A 282 -2.93 -3.51 7.13
C TYR A 282 -2.38 -2.09 7.37
N SER A 283 -1.06 -1.94 7.29
CA SER A 283 -0.35 -0.72 7.65
C SER A 283 -0.85 0.52 6.91
N ALA A 284 -1.05 0.41 5.60
CA ALA A 284 -1.52 1.53 4.78
C ALA A 284 -2.93 1.21 4.25
N LYS A 285 -3.94 1.31 5.13
CA LYS A 285 -5.37 1.16 4.77
C LYS A 285 -6.05 2.52 4.68
N TYR A 286 -6.46 2.86 3.47
CA TYR A 286 -7.03 4.16 3.15
C TYR A 286 -8.56 4.22 3.33
N ALA A 287 -9.08 5.40 3.68
CA ALA A 287 -10.50 5.73 3.71
C ALA A 287 -11.06 5.82 2.28
N SER A 288 -11.39 4.65 1.72
CA SER A 288 -11.62 4.50 0.28
C SER A 288 -13.08 4.32 -0.13
N GLY A 289 -13.43 4.83 -1.32
CA GLY A 289 -14.69 4.57 -2.00
C GLY A 289 -14.81 3.16 -2.60
N PHE A 290 -13.72 2.39 -2.67
CA PHE A 290 -13.71 1.05 -3.29
C PHE A 290 -14.23 -0.08 -2.38
N TYR A 291 -14.64 0.20 -1.13
CA TYR A 291 -15.09 -0.83 -0.19
C TYR A 291 -16.58 -1.16 -0.23
N GLY A 292 -17.38 -0.45 -1.04
CA GLY A 292 -18.83 -0.63 -1.10
C GLY A 292 -19.27 -2.10 -1.22
N PRO A 293 -18.80 -2.85 -2.24
CA PRO A 293 -19.24 -4.23 -2.42
C PRO A 293 -18.82 -5.19 -1.29
N PHE A 294 -17.69 -4.96 -0.61
CA PHE A 294 -17.31 -5.73 0.58
C PHE A 294 -18.29 -5.48 1.73
N ARG A 295 -18.68 -4.23 1.96
CA ARG A 295 -19.65 -3.87 3.02
C ARG A 295 -21.01 -4.53 2.79
N ASP A 296 -21.40 -4.70 1.53
CA ASP A 296 -22.58 -5.50 1.17
C ASP A 296 -22.34 -6.99 1.48
N ALA A 297 -21.17 -7.52 1.11
CA ALA A 297 -20.80 -8.92 1.29
C ALA A 297 -20.84 -9.36 2.77
N VAL A 298 -20.29 -8.57 3.69
CA VAL A 298 -20.29 -8.85 5.14
C VAL A 298 -21.50 -8.29 5.90
N GLY A 299 -22.37 -7.54 5.20
CA GLY A 299 -23.56 -6.92 5.80
C GLY A 299 -23.26 -5.77 6.77
N SER A 300 -22.09 -5.15 6.70
CA SER A 300 -21.71 -4.01 7.55
C SER A 300 -22.20 -2.66 7.01
N ALA A 301 -22.59 -2.58 5.73
CA ALA A 301 -23.11 -1.33 5.13
C ALA A 301 -24.31 -0.77 5.90
N VAL A 302 -25.24 -1.64 6.31
CA VAL A 302 -26.44 -1.26 7.06
C VAL A 302 -26.10 -0.79 8.46
N ALA A 303 -25.13 -1.43 9.12
CA ALA A 303 -24.67 -1.08 10.46
C ALA A 303 -23.97 0.29 10.48
N LEU A 304 -23.12 0.55 9.47
CA LEU A 304 -22.38 1.81 9.36
C LEU A 304 -23.29 3.03 9.12
N GLY A 305 -24.49 2.83 8.56
CA GLY A 305 -25.56 3.83 8.60
C GLY A 305 -25.25 5.18 7.92
N GLY A 306 -24.26 5.23 7.02
CA GLY A 306 -23.77 6.46 6.39
C GLY A 306 -22.60 7.15 7.11
N GLY A 307 -22.14 6.59 8.22
CA GLY A 307 -20.89 6.97 8.86
C GLY A 307 -19.67 6.69 7.98
N ASP A 308 -18.56 7.34 8.30
CA ASP A 308 -17.28 7.12 7.63
C ASP A 308 -16.22 6.61 8.62
N LYS A 309 -15.05 6.30 8.07
CA LYS A 309 -13.90 5.71 8.78
C LYS A 309 -12.69 6.64 8.73
N LYS A 310 -12.89 7.94 8.45
CA LYS A 310 -11.82 8.90 8.14
C LYS A 310 -11.01 9.34 9.36
N THR A 311 -11.49 9.04 10.56
CA THR A 311 -10.77 9.38 11.80
C THR A 311 -9.66 8.39 12.14
N TYR A 312 -9.55 7.27 11.42
CA TYR A 312 -8.53 6.24 11.62
C TYR A 312 -8.00 5.63 10.30
N GLN A 313 -8.82 5.47 9.27
CA GLN A 313 -8.31 5.10 7.94
C GLN A 313 -7.70 6.32 7.26
N MET A 314 -6.58 6.09 6.57
CA MET A 314 -5.75 7.17 6.01
C MET A 314 -6.46 7.99 4.93
N ASP A 315 -6.11 9.27 4.81
CA ASP A 315 -6.56 10.11 3.70
C ASP A 315 -5.95 9.63 2.37
N PRO A 316 -6.76 9.33 1.33
CA PRO A 316 -6.27 8.99 -0.02
C PRO A 316 -5.25 9.95 -0.62
N ALA A 317 -5.20 11.20 -0.19
CA ALA A 317 -4.23 12.19 -0.65
C ALA A 317 -2.80 11.97 -0.11
N ASN A 318 -2.63 11.15 0.92
CA ASN A 318 -1.38 11.04 1.67
C ASN A 318 -0.53 9.84 1.23
N SER A 319 0.67 10.12 0.72
CA SER A 319 1.66 9.09 0.35
C SER A 319 2.80 8.97 1.37
N ASP A 320 3.30 10.09 1.90
CA ASP A 320 4.39 10.09 2.89
C ASP A 320 3.95 9.52 4.26
N GLU A 321 2.66 9.64 4.58
CA GLU A 321 2.08 9.06 5.79
C GLU A 321 2.15 7.54 5.80
N ALA A 322 1.94 6.90 4.64
CA ALA A 322 2.01 5.44 4.52
C ALA A 322 3.39 4.90 4.92
N LEU A 323 4.45 5.67 4.66
CA LEU A 323 5.80 5.28 5.08
C LEU A 323 5.96 5.36 6.59
N ARG A 324 5.28 6.28 7.28
CA ARG A 324 5.31 6.35 8.75
C ARG A 324 4.52 5.20 9.37
N GLU A 325 3.33 4.94 8.86
CA GLU A 325 2.50 3.79 9.28
C GLU A 325 3.25 2.46 9.17
N VAL A 326 3.81 2.19 7.98
CA VAL A 326 4.59 0.98 7.74
C VAL A 326 5.83 0.91 8.62
N ALA A 327 6.54 2.02 8.82
CA ALA A 327 7.72 2.04 9.69
C ALA A 327 7.37 1.70 11.15
N LEU A 328 6.24 2.22 11.66
CA LEU A 328 5.77 1.91 13.02
C LEU A 328 5.38 0.44 13.14
N ASP A 329 4.57 -0.09 12.23
CA ASP A 329 4.14 -1.49 12.27
C ASP A 329 5.32 -2.47 12.16
N ILE A 330 6.33 -2.18 11.33
CA ILE A 330 7.55 -2.99 11.27
C ILE A 330 8.30 -2.94 12.61
N ALA A 331 8.44 -1.76 13.21
CA ALA A 331 9.11 -1.60 14.50
C ALA A 331 8.34 -2.31 15.64
N GLU A 332 7.03 -2.43 15.51
CA GLU A 332 6.12 -3.10 16.42
C GLU A 332 6.04 -4.63 16.22
N GLY A 333 6.69 -5.17 15.19
CA GLY A 333 6.81 -6.62 14.99
C GLY A 333 5.84 -7.22 13.98
N ALA A 334 5.36 -6.44 13.00
CA ALA A 334 4.68 -6.99 11.84
C ALA A 334 5.66 -7.84 10.99
N ASP A 335 5.24 -9.06 10.66
CA ASP A 335 6.00 -9.97 9.78
C ASP A 335 5.81 -9.60 8.30
N MET A 336 4.65 -9.02 7.98
CA MET A 336 4.23 -8.59 6.66
C MET A 336 3.41 -7.30 6.77
N VAL A 337 3.51 -6.44 5.76
CA VAL A 337 2.73 -5.19 5.68
C VAL A 337 1.86 -5.17 4.43
N MET A 338 0.69 -4.53 4.51
CA MET A 338 -0.27 -4.47 3.40
C MET A 338 -0.68 -3.05 3.06
N ILE A 339 -0.81 -2.81 1.75
CA ILE A 339 -1.45 -1.62 1.18
C ILE A 339 -2.86 -2.01 0.72
N LYS A 340 -3.85 -1.22 1.14
CA LYS A 340 -5.26 -1.42 0.80
C LYS A 340 -5.95 -0.07 0.59
N PRO A 341 -6.63 0.17 -0.55
CA PRO A 341 -6.76 -0.65 -1.77
C PRO A 341 -5.48 -0.93 -2.56
N GLY A 342 -5.54 -1.82 -3.55
CA GLY A 342 -4.39 -2.25 -4.35
C GLY A 342 -4.13 -1.36 -5.57
N LEU A 343 -4.95 -1.52 -6.61
CA LEU A 343 -4.77 -0.84 -7.91
C LEU A 343 -4.71 0.70 -7.81
N PRO A 344 -5.51 1.39 -6.98
CA PRO A 344 -5.44 2.85 -6.87
C PRO A 344 -4.20 3.36 -6.13
N TYR A 345 -3.41 2.49 -5.50
CA TYR A 345 -2.28 2.85 -4.63
C TYR A 345 -0.99 2.10 -5.01
N LEU A 346 -0.81 1.78 -6.30
CA LEU A 346 0.40 1.14 -6.81
C LEU A 346 1.68 1.96 -6.53
N ASP A 347 1.56 3.29 -6.50
CA ASP A 347 2.65 4.19 -6.13
C ASP A 347 3.06 3.99 -4.65
N VAL A 348 2.09 3.81 -3.76
CA VAL A 348 2.35 3.52 -2.33
C VAL A 348 3.01 2.16 -2.17
N ILE A 349 2.52 1.12 -2.87
CA ILE A 349 3.16 -0.22 -2.87
C ILE A 349 4.62 -0.11 -3.29
N ARG A 350 4.91 0.63 -4.37
CA ARG A 350 6.28 0.85 -4.87
C ARG A 350 7.14 1.56 -3.83
N ARG A 351 6.67 2.65 -3.25
CA ARG A 351 7.42 3.42 -2.24
C ARG A 351 7.72 2.59 -1.00
N VAL A 352 6.74 1.82 -0.50
CA VAL A 352 6.91 0.93 0.64
C VAL A 352 7.95 -0.14 0.33
N LYS A 353 7.84 -0.81 -0.83
CA LYS A 353 8.80 -1.84 -1.23
C LYS A 353 10.22 -1.29 -1.37
N ASP A 354 10.38 -0.12 -2.01
CA ASP A 354 11.68 0.54 -2.17
C ASP A 354 12.32 0.96 -0.85
N THR A 355 11.50 1.45 0.09
CA THR A 355 11.99 2.04 1.35
C THR A 355 12.38 0.96 2.36
N PHE A 356 11.54 -0.06 2.52
CA PHE A 356 11.66 -0.99 3.63
C PHE A 356 12.17 -2.38 3.21
N ALA A 357 12.01 -2.77 1.95
CA ALA A 357 12.41 -4.08 1.44
C ALA A 357 11.87 -5.28 2.26
N VAL A 358 10.73 -5.11 2.94
CA VAL A 358 10.04 -6.16 3.71
C VAL A 358 8.95 -6.86 2.88
N PRO A 359 8.44 -8.03 3.30
CA PRO A 359 7.25 -8.64 2.69
C PRO A 359 6.08 -7.65 2.61
N THR A 360 5.68 -7.29 1.39
CA THR A 360 4.69 -6.25 1.10
C THR A 360 3.55 -6.88 0.32
N LEU A 361 2.34 -6.79 0.83
CA LEU A 361 1.14 -7.34 0.20
C LEU A 361 0.23 -6.23 -0.31
N ALA A 362 -0.61 -6.58 -1.28
CA ALA A 362 -1.64 -5.70 -1.82
C ALA A 362 -3.01 -6.36 -1.72
N TYR A 363 -4.05 -5.58 -1.46
CA TYR A 363 -5.42 -6.06 -1.54
C TYR A 363 -6.11 -5.49 -2.77
N GLN A 364 -6.35 -6.32 -3.78
CA GLN A 364 -7.25 -6.00 -4.89
C GLN A 364 -8.69 -6.07 -4.36
N VAL A 365 -9.24 -4.92 -3.95
CA VAL A 365 -10.45 -4.91 -3.12
C VAL A 365 -11.73 -5.12 -3.92
N SER A 366 -12.83 -5.27 -3.19
CA SER A 366 -14.14 -5.63 -3.72
C SER A 366 -14.64 -4.71 -4.82
N GLY A 367 -14.42 -3.39 -4.67
CA GLY A 367 -14.81 -2.40 -5.68
C GLY A 367 -13.94 -2.45 -6.93
N GLU A 368 -12.65 -2.77 -6.79
CA GLU A 368 -11.77 -2.98 -7.94
C GLU A 368 -12.23 -4.21 -8.74
N TYR A 369 -12.58 -5.30 -8.05
CA TYR A 369 -13.11 -6.52 -8.66
C TYR A 369 -14.45 -6.26 -9.37
N ALA A 370 -15.40 -5.66 -8.65
CA ALA A 370 -16.73 -5.35 -9.18
C ALA A 370 -16.67 -4.39 -10.38
N MET A 371 -15.76 -3.41 -10.35
CA MET A 371 -15.55 -2.49 -11.47
C MET A 371 -15.13 -3.23 -12.75
N LEU A 372 -14.20 -4.19 -12.65
CA LEU A 372 -13.74 -4.97 -13.80
C LEU A 372 -14.81 -5.95 -14.29
N LYS A 373 -15.54 -6.62 -13.38
CA LYS A 373 -16.68 -7.47 -13.73
C LYS A 373 -17.76 -6.68 -14.47
N ALA A 374 -18.18 -5.53 -13.94
CA ALA A 374 -19.20 -4.69 -14.54
C ALA A 374 -18.82 -4.16 -15.93
N ALA A 375 -17.55 -3.80 -16.14
CA ALA A 375 -17.06 -3.40 -17.47
C ALA A 375 -17.07 -4.58 -18.46
N THR A 376 -16.78 -5.80 -17.99
CA THR A 376 -16.80 -7.01 -18.80
C THR A 376 -18.22 -7.43 -19.17
N GLU A 377 -19.17 -7.37 -18.24
CA GLU A 377 -20.59 -7.67 -18.50
C GLU A 377 -21.18 -6.76 -19.60
N LYS A 378 -20.66 -5.53 -19.73
CA LYS A 378 -21.02 -4.59 -20.79
C LYS A 378 -20.26 -4.82 -22.11
N GLY A 379 -19.35 -5.79 -22.15
CA GLY A 379 -18.50 -6.08 -23.29
C GLY A 379 -17.42 -5.02 -23.55
N TRP A 380 -17.07 -4.19 -22.56
CA TRP A 380 -16.06 -3.13 -22.74
C TRP A 380 -14.65 -3.66 -22.57
N LEU A 381 -14.48 -4.67 -21.70
CA LEU A 381 -13.20 -5.29 -21.38
C LEU A 381 -13.34 -6.82 -21.41
N ASP A 382 -12.23 -7.52 -21.63
CA ASP A 382 -12.12 -8.97 -21.45
C ASP A 382 -11.60 -9.28 -20.04
N PHE A 383 -12.42 -9.95 -19.21
CA PHE A 383 -12.14 -10.12 -17.78
C PHE A 383 -10.81 -10.82 -17.48
N PRO A 384 -10.50 -12.00 -18.06
CA PRO A 384 -9.24 -12.68 -17.77
C PRO A 384 -8.02 -11.81 -18.12
N THR A 385 -8.07 -11.10 -19.25
CA THR A 385 -6.99 -10.20 -19.68
C THR A 385 -6.78 -9.05 -18.69
N VAL A 386 -7.82 -8.29 -18.38
CA VAL A 386 -7.68 -7.08 -17.53
C VAL A 386 -7.47 -7.41 -16.07
N MET A 387 -8.00 -8.54 -15.59
CA MET A 387 -7.74 -9.02 -14.23
C MET A 387 -6.29 -9.45 -14.08
N THR A 388 -5.73 -10.19 -15.06
CA THR A 388 -4.30 -10.56 -15.08
C THR A 388 -3.42 -9.31 -15.14
N GLU A 389 -3.76 -8.33 -15.96
CA GLU A 389 -3.01 -7.07 -16.05
C GLU A 389 -3.05 -6.27 -14.74
N SER A 390 -4.20 -6.25 -14.06
CA SER A 390 -4.37 -5.60 -12.74
C SER A 390 -3.48 -6.27 -11.68
N LEU A 391 -3.50 -7.59 -11.57
CA LEU A 391 -2.65 -8.33 -10.61
C LEU A 391 -1.15 -8.18 -10.95
N MET A 392 -0.80 -8.23 -12.24
CA MET A 392 0.57 -7.97 -12.70
C MET A 392 1.03 -6.55 -12.35
N ALA A 393 0.12 -5.56 -12.35
CA ALA A 393 0.44 -4.21 -11.93
C ALA A 393 0.82 -4.14 -10.45
N CYS A 394 0.10 -4.84 -9.57
CA CYS A 394 0.47 -5.00 -8.15
C CYS A 394 1.84 -5.70 -7.99
N LYS A 395 2.06 -6.82 -8.69
CA LYS A 395 3.34 -7.55 -8.67
C LYS A 395 4.50 -6.65 -9.09
N ARG A 396 4.35 -5.95 -10.22
CA ARG A 396 5.35 -5.00 -10.76
C ARG A 396 5.59 -3.82 -9.81
N ALA A 397 4.56 -3.32 -9.13
CA ALA A 397 4.71 -2.28 -8.13
C ALA A 397 5.56 -2.76 -6.95
N GLY A 398 5.54 -4.05 -6.63
CA GLY A 398 6.39 -4.65 -5.61
C GLY A 398 5.63 -5.53 -4.62
N ALA A 399 4.36 -5.85 -4.85
CA ALA A 399 3.64 -6.77 -3.99
C ALA A 399 4.21 -8.20 -4.11
N ASP A 400 4.53 -8.84 -2.99
CA ASP A 400 4.97 -10.23 -2.95
C ASP A 400 3.79 -11.20 -3.05
N ALA A 401 2.66 -10.85 -2.43
CA ALA A 401 1.39 -11.56 -2.56
C ALA A 401 0.20 -10.58 -2.65
N ILE A 402 -0.89 -11.04 -3.25
CA ILE A 402 -2.05 -10.23 -3.62
C ILE A 402 -3.33 -10.92 -3.16
N PHE A 403 -4.08 -10.25 -2.30
CA PHE A 403 -5.45 -10.66 -1.96
C PHE A 403 -6.34 -10.31 -3.15
N THR A 404 -7.07 -11.30 -3.68
CA THR A 404 -7.95 -11.09 -4.82
C THR A 404 -9.14 -12.05 -4.81
N TYR A 405 -10.34 -11.53 -5.07
CA TYR A 405 -11.55 -12.35 -5.19
C TYR A 405 -11.56 -13.20 -6.47
N ALA A 406 -10.67 -12.91 -7.42
CA ALA A 406 -10.47 -13.70 -8.64
C ALA A 406 -9.43 -14.82 -8.47
N ALA A 407 -9.00 -15.15 -7.25
CA ALA A 407 -7.85 -16.04 -7.02
C ALA A 407 -8.01 -17.41 -7.72
N SER A 408 -9.16 -18.07 -7.60
CA SER A 408 -9.42 -19.35 -8.28
C SER A 408 -9.42 -19.23 -9.80
N ASP A 409 -10.15 -18.25 -10.35
CA ASP A 409 -10.22 -18.01 -11.80
C ASP A 409 -8.82 -17.73 -12.38
N MET A 410 -8.03 -16.92 -11.68
CA MET A 410 -6.69 -16.54 -12.13
C MET A 410 -5.69 -17.68 -11.96
N ALA A 411 -5.77 -18.46 -10.88
CA ALA A 411 -4.91 -19.64 -10.73
C ALA A 411 -5.17 -20.68 -11.83
N LYS A 412 -6.45 -20.89 -12.22
CA LYS A 412 -6.81 -21.74 -13.36
C LYS A 412 -6.22 -21.20 -14.67
N ALA A 413 -6.40 -19.91 -14.94
CA ALA A 413 -5.86 -19.27 -16.14
C ALA A 413 -4.32 -19.32 -16.22
N LEU A 414 -3.63 -19.19 -15.09
CA LEU A 414 -2.17 -19.27 -15.00
C LEU A 414 -1.60 -20.69 -15.17
N HIS A 415 -2.42 -21.74 -15.00
CA HIS A 415 -2.01 -23.12 -15.31
C HIS A 415 -2.17 -23.47 -16.80
N GLU A 416 -3.06 -22.77 -17.51
CA GLU A 416 -3.37 -23.04 -18.91
C GLU A 416 -2.47 -22.30 -19.91
N GLY A 417 -1.80 -21.21 -19.47
CA GLY A 417 -0.93 -20.37 -20.30
C GLY A 417 0.51 -20.32 -19.80
#